data_AF-A0A9E2A7K4-F1
#
_entry.id   AF-A0A9E2A7K4-F1
#
_cell.length_a   1.000
_cell.length_b   1.000
_cell.length_c   1.000
_cell.angle_alpha   90.00
_cell.angle_beta   90.00
_cell.angle_gamma   90.00
#
_symmetry.space_group_name_H-M   'P 1'
#
loop_
_entity.id
_entity.type
_entity.pdbx_description
1 polymer ?
#
loop_
_entity_poly.entity_id
_entity_poly.type
_entity_poly.pdbx_seq_one_letter_code
_entity_poly.pdbx_strand_id
1 'polypeptide(L)'
;AHTDGFFQGAMDNAAGLASGLEIARFYAAMDAAERPRTLLFMLFPDHHHGELGLKMFEANHDWDNVAVVLTLEHPSQTQLYWYNDDLMTSNAIGAFRWNALGSDRFVNVVRDTLRQFGVSIYTLMNNKPKLTRQAPGFHIIDHVIYHTTLDIPDLVPAEGLERSTRAFVSIIDQVNGMSLDELR
;
A
#
# COMPACT_ATOMS: atom_id res chain seq x y z
N ALA A 1 1.07 -6.42 5.02
CA ALA A 1 2.41 -5.82 5.05
C ALA A 1 3.39 -6.88 5.48
N HIS A 2 4.58 -6.93 4.91
CA HIS A 2 5.61 -7.83 5.42
C HIS A 2 6.34 -7.24 6.63
N THR A 3 6.96 -8.10 7.45
CA THR A 3 7.58 -7.72 8.73
C THR A 3 9.10 -7.79 8.74
N ASP A 4 9.71 -8.43 7.75
CA ASP A 4 11.14 -8.42 7.52
C ASP A 4 11.59 -7.19 6.71
N GLY A 5 12.88 -6.89 6.76
CA GLY A 5 13.49 -5.77 6.04
C GLY A 5 15.01 -5.90 5.99
N PHE A 6 15.64 -5.26 5.01
CA PHE A 6 17.09 -5.09 5.00
C PHE A 6 17.50 -3.77 5.65
N PHE A 7 18.70 -3.72 6.22
CA PHE A 7 19.25 -2.53 6.88
C PHE A 7 18.33 -2.00 7.99
N GLN A 8 17.84 -0.75 7.92
CA GLN A 8 16.85 -0.25 8.87
C GLN A 8 15.41 -0.49 8.43
N GLY A 9 15.17 -0.81 7.15
CA GLY A 9 13.86 -1.19 6.63
C GLY A 9 12.75 -0.16 6.90
N ALA A 10 13.09 1.12 6.90
CA ALA A 10 12.18 2.18 7.31
C ALA A 10 11.04 2.35 6.30
N MET A 11 11.37 2.45 5.03
CA MET A 11 10.48 2.41 3.89
C MET A 11 10.06 0.97 3.59
N ASP A 12 11.01 0.01 3.64
CA ASP A 12 10.86 -1.43 3.35
C ASP A 12 11.00 -2.32 4.60
N ASN A 13 9.97 -2.50 5.43
CA ASN A 13 8.60 -2.02 5.25
C ASN A 13 7.95 -1.54 6.57
N ALA A 14 8.75 -0.93 7.44
CA ALA A 14 8.23 -0.33 8.67
C ALA A 14 7.13 0.72 8.37
N ALA A 15 7.27 1.47 7.27
CA ALA A 15 6.27 2.40 6.76
C ALA A 15 4.92 1.73 6.46
N GLY A 16 4.92 0.59 5.75
CA GLY A 16 3.68 -0.17 5.46
C GLY A 16 3.05 -0.75 6.74
N LEU A 17 3.88 -1.21 7.69
CA LEU A 17 3.40 -1.65 9.00
C LEU A 17 2.76 -0.50 9.79
N ALA A 18 3.39 0.68 9.81
CA ALA A 18 2.88 1.86 10.49
C ALA A 18 1.52 2.28 9.92
N SER A 19 1.37 2.35 8.59
CA SER A 19 0.08 2.60 7.95
C SER A 19 -0.96 1.55 8.32
N GLY A 20 -0.60 0.26 8.32
CA GLY A 20 -1.52 -0.82 8.68
C GLY A 20 -2.02 -0.75 10.12
N LEU A 21 -1.12 -0.46 11.07
CA LEU A 21 -1.46 -0.27 12.47
C LEU A 21 -2.38 0.95 12.68
N GLU A 22 -2.11 2.05 11.99
CA GLU A 22 -2.95 3.25 12.09
C GLU A 22 -4.34 3.04 11.49
N ILE A 23 -4.46 2.34 10.35
CA ILE A 23 -5.75 1.95 9.77
C ILE A 23 -6.52 1.05 10.73
N ALA A 24 -5.85 0.07 11.34
CA ALA A 24 -6.46 -0.80 12.34
C ALA A 24 -6.97 0.00 13.54
N ARG A 25 -6.16 0.96 14.05
CA ARG A 25 -6.54 1.85 15.16
C ARG A 25 -7.73 2.74 14.79
N PHE A 26 -7.75 3.30 13.58
CA PHE A 26 -8.83 4.15 13.07
C PHE A 26 -10.17 3.39 13.07
N TYR A 27 -10.23 2.22 12.43
CA TYR A 27 -11.46 1.45 12.36
C TYR A 27 -11.84 0.79 13.70
N ALA A 28 -10.88 0.47 14.56
CA ALA A 28 -11.18 -0.05 15.90
C ALA A 28 -11.87 0.99 16.80
N ALA A 29 -11.72 2.29 16.51
CA ALA A 29 -12.38 3.38 17.22
C ALA A 29 -13.82 3.64 16.73
N MET A 30 -14.26 3.00 15.64
CA MET A 30 -15.61 3.14 15.08
C MET A 30 -16.55 2.05 15.62
N ASP A 31 -17.85 2.37 15.68
CA ASP A 31 -18.84 1.38 16.08
C ASP A 31 -18.92 0.23 15.06
N ALA A 32 -19.27 -0.97 15.52
CA ALA A 32 -19.41 -2.12 14.62
C ALA A 32 -20.46 -1.89 13.53
N ALA A 33 -21.51 -1.11 13.82
CA ALA A 33 -22.55 -0.75 12.86
C ALA A 33 -22.06 0.15 11.72
N GLU A 34 -20.95 0.88 11.93
CA GLU A 34 -20.35 1.78 10.93
C GLU A 34 -19.32 1.05 10.04
N ARG A 35 -19.08 -0.25 10.29
CA ARG A 35 -18.10 -1.07 9.57
C ARG A 35 -18.81 -2.17 8.77
N PRO A 36 -19.22 -1.91 7.52
CA PRO A 36 -20.04 -2.85 6.75
C PRO A 36 -19.28 -4.10 6.28
N ARG A 37 -17.94 -4.08 6.35
CA ARG A 37 -17.08 -5.20 5.97
C ARG A 37 -16.09 -5.54 7.08
N THR A 38 -15.76 -6.82 7.20
CA THR A 38 -14.68 -7.29 8.06
C THR A 38 -13.34 -6.86 7.47
N LEU A 39 -12.48 -6.28 8.31
CA LEU A 39 -11.09 -5.98 7.97
C LEU A 39 -10.17 -7.07 8.52
N LEU A 40 -9.44 -7.75 7.64
CA LEU A 40 -8.41 -8.73 7.99
C LEU A 40 -7.03 -8.10 7.77
N PHE A 41 -6.25 -7.95 8.85
CA PHE A 41 -4.88 -7.46 8.78
C PHE A 41 -3.91 -8.64 8.75
N MET A 42 -3.14 -8.74 7.67
CA MET A 42 -2.09 -9.75 7.52
C MET A 42 -0.71 -9.12 7.64
N LEU A 43 0.03 -9.58 8.64
CA LEU A 43 1.46 -9.35 8.81
C LEU A 43 2.19 -10.66 8.54
N PHE A 44 3.15 -10.65 7.62
CA PHE A 44 3.85 -11.88 7.22
C PHE A 44 5.37 -11.67 7.20
N PRO A 45 6.17 -12.61 7.74
CA PRO A 45 7.62 -12.58 7.58
C PRO A 45 8.02 -13.14 6.21
N ASP A 46 9.34 -13.20 5.96
CA ASP A 46 9.98 -13.91 4.85
C ASP A 46 9.76 -13.28 3.46
N HIS A 47 9.31 -12.02 3.36
CA HIS A 47 9.07 -11.38 2.07
C HIS A 47 10.33 -11.29 1.19
N HIS A 48 11.47 -11.00 1.81
CA HIS A 48 12.73 -10.81 1.08
C HIS A 48 13.52 -12.10 0.82
N HIS A 49 13.02 -13.26 1.23
CA HIS A 49 13.74 -14.54 1.09
C HIS A 49 12.91 -15.63 0.40
N GLY A 50 11.58 -15.66 0.57
CA GLY A 50 10.77 -16.71 -0.06
C GLY A 50 9.26 -16.50 -0.12
N GLU A 51 8.71 -15.58 0.67
CA GLU A 51 7.28 -15.32 0.83
C GLU A 51 6.47 -16.56 1.23
N LEU A 52 7.06 -17.52 1.95
CA LEU A 52 6.40 -18.79 2.22
C LEU A 52 5.06 -18.61 2.94
N GLY A 53 5.03 -17.74 3.96
CA GLY A 53 3.81 -17.44 4.73
C GLY A 53 2.70 -16.84 3.86
N LEU A 54 3.06 -15.90 2.98
CA LEU A 54 2.10 -15.28 2.06
C LEU A 54 1.58 -16.30 1.04
N LYS A 55 2.45 -17.10 0.43
CA LYS A 55 2.07 -18.13 -0.55
C LYS A 55 1.14 -19.18 0.07
N MET A 56 1.42 -19.60 1.30
CA MET A 56 0.53 -20.52 2.02
C MET A 56 -0.83 -19.87 2.30
N PHE A 57 -0.88 -18.61 2.70
CA PHE A 57 -2.16 -17.92 2.86
C PHE A 57 -2.92 -17.84 1.54
N GLU A 58 -2.27 -17.43 0.45
CA GLU A 58 -2.91 -17.28 -0.85
C GLU A 58 -3.53 -18.58 -1.36
N ALA A 59 -2.81 -19.70 -1.18
CA ALA A 59 -3.27 -21.01 -1.62
C ALA A 59 -4.43 -21.59 -0.77
N ASN A 60 -4.64 -21.12 0.46
CA ASN A 60 -5.58 -21.72 1.41
C ASN A 60 -6.72 -20.78 1.85
N HIS A 61 -6.65 -19.49 1.53
CA HIS A 61 -7.70 -18.54 1.87
C HIS A 61 -8.91 -18.69 0.93
N ASP A 62 -10.11 -18.52 1.48
CA ASP A 62 -11.33 -18.42 0.68
C ASP A 62 -11.46 -16.99 0.13
N TRP A 63 -11.36 -16.87 -1.19
CA TRP A 63 -11.36 -15.59 -1.90
C TRP A 63 -12.75 -15.16 -2.38
N ASP A 64 -13.76 -16.02 -2.30
CA ASP A 64 -15.07 -15.80 -2.93
C ASP A 64 -15.79 -14.56 -2.38
N ASN A 65 -15.55 -14.24 -1.10
CA ASN A 65 -16.15 -13.11 -0.40
C ASN A 65 -15.16 -11.96 -0.10
N VAL A 66 -13.97 -11.98 -0.70
CA VAL A 66 -12.99 -10.90 -0.54
C VAL A 66 -13.33 -9.74 -1.46
N ALA A 67 -13.62 -8.58 -0.88
CA ALA A 67 -13.99 -7.38 -1.62
C ALA A 67 -12.79 -6.66 -2.22
N VAL A 68 -11.74 -6.45 -1.42
CA VAL A 68 -10.52 -5.78 -1.86
C VAL A 68 -9.31 -6.28 -1.07
N VAL A 69 -8.17 -6.38 -1.75
CA VAL A 69 -6.86 -6.61 -1.15
C VAL A 69 -6.02 -5.33 -1.27
N LEU A 70 -5.63 -4.77 -0.14
CA LEU A 70 -4.68 -3.65 -0.07
C LEU A 70 -3.29 -4.18 0.30
N THR A 71 -2.30 -3.95 -0.56
CA THR A 71 -0.90 -4.17 -0.19
C THR A 71 -0.31 -2.90 0.41
N LEU A 72 0.10 -2.99 1.67
CA LEU A 72 0.78 -1.93 2.40
C LEU A 72 2.30 -2.15 2.33
N GLU A 73 2.92 -1.56 1.31
CA GLU A 73 4.36 -1.69 1.04
C GLU A 73 4.91 -0.35 0.53
N HIS A 74 5.93 0.19 1.22
CA HIS A 74 6.63 1.44 0.86
C HIS A 74 5.71 2.66 0.61
N PRO A 75 4.78 2.99 1.53
CA PRO A 75 3.78 4.05 1.30
C PRO A 75 4.32 5.49 1.47
N SER A 76 5.62 5.68 1.73
CA SER A 76 6.26 6.99 1.83
C SER A 76 7.76 6.91 1.58
N GLN A 77 8.28 7.83 0.77
CA GLN A 77 9.71 8.05 0.57
C GLN A 77 9.92 9.50 0.13
N THR A 78 10.99 10.12 0.62
CA THR A 78 11.47 11.40 0.10
C THR A 78 11.76 11.28 -1.39
N GLN A 79 11.40 12.29 -2.17
CA GLN A 79 11.75 12.33 -3.58
C GLN A 79 13.25 12.58 -3.73
N LEU A 80 13.90 11.70 -4.48
CA LEU A 80 15.32 11.81 -4.79
C LEU A 80 15.53 12.23 -6.25
N TYR A 81 16.61 12.97 -6.46
CA TYR A 81 17.09 13.37 -7.77
C TYR A 81 18.55 12.95 -7.93
N TRP A 82 18.90 12.56 -9.13
CA TRP A 82 20.30 12.54 -9.52
C TRP A 82 20.80 13.98 -9.68
N TYR A 83 21.81 14.38 -8.90
CA TYR A 83 22.38 15.72 -8.91
C TYR A 83 23.91 15.65 -8.98
N ASN A 84 24.45 16.03 -10.15
CA ASN A 84 25.86 15.85 -10.51
C ASN A 84 26.28 14.37 -10.44
N ASP A 85 27.08 14.00 -9.44
CA ASP A 85 27.60 12.64 -9.23
C ASP A 85 27.03 11.98 -7.96
N ASP A 86 25.95 12.54 -7.38
CA ASP A 86 25.34 12.06 -6.13
C ASP A 86 23.81 12.18 -6.15
N LEU A 87 23.16 11.67 -5.10
CA LEU A 87 21.73 11.80 -4.85
C LEU A 87 21.43 13.06 -4.04
N MET A 88 20.41 13.80 -4.47
CA MET A 88 19.86 14.94 -3.73
C MET A 88 18.43 14.65 -3.32
N THR A 89 18.09 14.92 -2.07
CA THR A 89 16.72 14.89 -1.58
C THR A 89 16.01 16.20 -1.89
N SER A 90 14.76 16.14 -2.34
CA SER A 90 13.90 17.32 -2.34
C SER A 90 13.11 17.41 -1.02
N ASN A 91 12.34 18.48 -0.87
CA ASN A 91 11.36 18.63 0.21
C ASN A 91 9.98 18.05 -0.15
N ALA A 92 9.89 17.21 -1.17
CA ALA A 92 8.65 16.60 -1.65
C ALA A 92 8.67 15.06 -1.51
N ILE A 93 7.49 14.47 -1.64
CA ILE A 93 7.29 13.02 -1.63
C ILE A 93 7.54 12.46 -3.03
N GLY A 94 8.21 11.31 -3.11
CA GLY A 94 8.42 10.56 -4.34
C GLY A 94 7.11 10.13 -5.01
N ALA A 95 7.19 9.79 -6.28
CA ALA A 95 6.08 9.15 -6.98
C ALA A 95 6.22 7.62 -6.90
N PHE A 96 5.09 6.93 -6.75
CA PHE A 96 5.06 5.49 -6.54
C PHE A 96 4.73 4.72 -7.82
N ARG A 97 5.34 3.54 -7.98
CA ARG A 97 4.73 2.50 -8.83
C ARG A 97 3.40 2.10 -8.21
N TRP A 98 2.45 1.68 -9.02
CA TRP A 98 1.11 1.37 -8.53
C TRP A 98 0.40 0.34 -9.40
N ASN A 99 -0.59 -0.33 -8.83
CA ASN A 99 -1.56 -1.12 -9.57
C ASN A 99 -2.93 -1.03 -8.89
N ALA A 100 -3.98 -1.08 -9.70
CA ALA A 100 -5.31 -1.45 -9.27
C ALA A 100 -5.82 -2.57 -10.21
N LEU A 101 -6.38 -3.62 -9.62
CA LEU A 101 -7.01 -4.76 -10.28
C LEU A 101 -8.49 -4.81 -9.87
N GLY A 102 -9.39 -4.87 -10.84
CA GLY A 102 -10.84 -4.92 -10.65
C GLY A 102 -11.54 -4.21 -11.81
N SER A 103 -12.78 -3.80 -11.59
CA SER A 103 -13.59 -3.07 -12.57
C SER A 103 -12.98 -1.69 -12.91
N ASP A 104 -13.31 -1.14 -14.08
CA ASP A 104 -12.89 0.21 -14.47
C ASP A 104 -13.33 1.27 -13.44
N ARG A 105 -14.50 1.08 -12.82
CA ARG A 105 -14.99 1.96 -11.75
C ARG A 105 -14.07 1.90 -10.53
N PHE A 106 -13.69 0.70 -10.09
CA PHE A 106 -12.77 0.53 -8.97
C PHE A 106 -11.39 1.14 -9.27
N VAL A 107 -10.84 0.88 -10.46
CA VAL A 107 -9.55 1.45 -10.89
C VAL A 107 -9.59 2.98 -10.88
N ASN A 108 -10.68 3.59 -11.35
CA ASN A 108 -10.86 5.04 -11.31
C ASN A 108 -10.94 5.56 -9.86
N VAL A 109 -11.68 4.89 -8.96
CA VAL A 109 -11.73 5.24 -7.53
C VAL A 109 -10.33 5.27 -6.93
N VAL A 110 -9.52 4.24 -7.16
CA VAL A 110 -8.14 4.17 -6.64
C VAL A 110 -7.30 5.34 -7.18
N ARG A 111 -7.25 5.51 -8.50
CA ARG A 111 -6.42 6.55 -9.14
C ARG A 111 -6.82 7.95 -8.70
N ASP A 112 -8.12 8.24 -8.71
CA ASP A 112 -8.63 9.58 -8.45
C ASP A 112 -8.52 9.92 -6.96
N THR A 113 -8.69 8.94 -6.07
CA THR A 113 -8.46 9.12 -4.63
C THR A 113 -6.99 9.35 -4.32
N LEU A 114 -6.07 8.57 -4.91
CA LEU A 114 -4.62 8.82 -4.74
C LEU A 114 -4.26 10.25 -5.17
N ARG A 115 -4.80 10.72 -6.30
CA ARG A 115 -4.63 12.10 -6.76
C ARG A 115 -5.21 13.12 -5.78
N GLN A 116 -6.42 12.90 -5.26
CA GLN A 116 -7.09 13.79 -4.30
C GLN A 116 -6.28 13.99 -3.02
N PHE A 117 -5.63 12.95 -2.53
CA PHE A 117 -4.77 13.00 -1.34
C PHE A 117 -3.33 13.42 -1.62
N GLY A 118 -3.01 13.82 -2.86
CA GLY A 118 -1.67 14.27 -3.23
C GLY A 118 -0.61 13.16 -3.23
N VAL A 119 -1.04 11.91 -3.43
CA VAL A 119 -0.16 10.75 -3.62
C VAL A 119 0.21 10.67 -5.09
N SER A 120 1.45 10.99 -5.41
CA SER A 120 1.95 10.95 -6.78
C SER A 120 2.23 9.52 -7.20
N ILE A 121 1.77 9.13 -8.38
CA ILE A 121 1.98 7.79 -8.94
C ILE A 121 2.61 7.91 -10.33
N TYR A 122 3.35 6.89 -10.76
CA TYR A 122 3.85 6.82 -12.11
C TYR A 122 2.69 6.79 -13.11
N THR A 123 2.88 7.41 -14.28
CA THR A 123 1.85 7.44 -15.33
C THR A 123 1.52 6.04 -15.85
N LEU A 124 2.48 5.12 -15.80
CA LEU A 124 2.31 3.72 -16.14
C LEU A 124 1.95 2.91 -14.90
N MET A 125 0.80 2.26 -14.95
CA MET A 125 0.38 1.28 -13.95
C MET A 125 1.16 -0.02 -14.15
N ASN A 126 1.60 -0.65 -13.06
CA ASN A 126 2.16 -1.99 -13.09
C ASN A 126 1.14 -2.98 -13.68
N ASN A 127 1.64 -4.00 -14.38
CA ASN A 127 0.79 -5.00 -15.05
C ASN A 127 0.11 -6.00 -14.10
N LYS A 128 0.46 -5.99 -12.82
CA LYS A 128 -0.09 -6.92 -11.83
C LYS A 128 -0.10 -6.33 -10.42
N PRO A 129 -1.03 -6.76 -9.57
CA PRO A 129 -0.97 -6.50 -8.14
C PRO A 129 0.27 -7.18 -7.54
N LYS A 130 0.77 -6.62 -6.44
CA LYS A 130 1.94 -7.13 -5.73
C LYS A 130 1.63 -8.45 -5.00
N LEU A 131 0.47 -8.54 -4.34
CA LEU A 131 0.13 -9.66 -3.47
C LEU A 131 -0.60 -10.82 -4.17
N THR A 132 -1.77 -10.58 -4.76
CA THR A 132 -2.60 -11.65 -5.36
C THR A 132 -3.50 -11.12 -6.47
N ARG A 133 -3.95 -12.02 -7.35
CA ARG A 133 -5.01 -11.75 -8.36
C ARG A 133 -6.36 -12.38 -8.02
N GLN A 134 -6.50 -13.04 -6.87
CA GLN A 134 -7.71 -13.79 -6.52
C GLN A 134 -8.91 -12.89 -6.16
N ALA A 135 -8.67 -11.61 -5.91
CA ALA A 135 -9.70 -10.61 -5.64
C ALA A 135 -9.29 -9.24 -6.21
N PRO A 136 -10.23 -8.29 -6.35
CA PRO A 136 -9.87 -6.91 -6.62
C PRO A 136 -8.86 -6.40 -5.60
N GLY A 137 -7.96 -5.52 -6.00
CA GLY A 137 -6.91 -5.08 -5.10
C GLY A 137 -6.07 -3.95 -5.65
N PHE A 138 -5.34 -3.29 -4.77
CA PHE A 138 -4.48 -2.18 -5.16
C PHE A 138 -3.24 -2.06 -4.28
N HIS A 139 -2.25 -1.36 -4.81
CA HIS A 139 -1.05 -0.98 -4.09
C HIS A 139 -0.42 0.28 -4.69
N ILE A 140 0.35 0.96 -3.86
CA ILE A 140 1.45 1.82 -4.28
C ILE A 140 2.74 1.20 -3.73
N ILE A 141 3.88 1.49 -4.35
CA ILE A 141 5.19 0.99 -3.92
C ILE A 141 6.33 1.83 -4.53
N ASP A 142 7.34 2.16 -3.74
CA ASP A 142 8.58 2.80 -4.22
C ASP A 142 9.75 1.80 -4.25
N HIS A 143 10.78 2.02 -5.05
CA HIS A 143 12.00 1.20 -5.04
C HIS A 143 13.29 2.02 -5.23
N VAL A 144 13.29 3.34 -5.02
CA VAL A 144 14.50 4.15 -5.33
C VAL A 144 15.65 3.85 -4.36
N ILE A 145 15.41 3.82 -3.05
CA ILE A 145 16.44 3.47 -2.03
C ILE A 145 16.36 2.02 -1.56
N TYR A 146 15.58 1.19 -2.26
CA TYR A 146 15.27 -0.19 -1.92
C TYR A 146 16.52 -1.05 -1.73
N HIS A 147 16.55 -1.78 -0.61
CA HIS A 147 17.66 -2.68 -0.25
C HIS A 147 19.01 -1.96 -0.19
N THR A 148 19.02 -0.74 0.32
CA THR A 148 20.26 0.02 0.55
C THR A 148 20.35 0.53 1.99
N THR A 149 21.54 0.94 2.40
CA THR A 149 21.76 1.63 3.68
C THR A 149 21.10 3.00 3.75
N LEU A 150 20.53 3.51 2.64
CA LEU A 150 19.74 4.74 2.62
C LEU A 150 18.30 4.50 3.07
N ASP A 151 17.85 3.25 3.21
CA ASP A 151 16.52 2.99 3.77
C ASP A 151 16.51 3.25 5.29
N ILE A 152 16.37 4.52 5.64
CA ILE A 152 16.41 5.08 7.00
C ILE A 152 15.17 5.95 7.25
N PRO A 153 14.75 6.12 8.52
CA PRO A 153 13.56 6.91 8.86
C PRO A 153 13.57 8.35 8.32
N ASP A 154 14.75 8.97 8.20
CA ASP A 154 14.90 10.35 7.71
C ASP A 154 14.46 10.51 6.24
N LEU A 155 14.46 9.41 5.46
CA LEU A 155 13.96 9.40 4.08
C LEU A 155 12.51 8.91 3.96
N VAL A 156 11.82 8.74 5.09
CA VAL A 156 10.40 8.35 5.16
C VAL A 156 9.60 9.48 5.81
N PRO A 157 9.25 10.53 5.06
CA PRO A 157 8.57 11.70 5.60
C PRO A 157 7.17 11.33 6.12
N ALA A 158 6.85 11.83 7.32
CA ALA A 158 5.55 11.60 7.97
C ALA A 158 4.37 12.13 7.14
N GLU A 159 4.56 13.24 6.42
CA GLU A 159 3.55 13.77 5.50
C GLU A 159 3.19 12.78 4.39
N GLY A 160 4.19 12.07 3.85
CA GLY A 160 3.96 11.04 2.84
C GLY A 160 3.13 9.89 3.41
N LEU A 161 3.42 9.45 4.64
CA LEU A 161 2.64 8.44 5.36
C LEU A 161 1.21 8.88 5.63
N GLU A 162 1.00 10.14 6.03
CA GLU A 162 -0.34 10.68 6.25
C GLU A 162 -1.16 10.65 4.96
N ARG A 163 -0.61 11.19 3.87
CA ARG A 163 -1.28 11.27 2.57
C ARG A 163 -1.69 9.90 2.06
N SER A 164 -0.77 8.94 2.06
CA SER A 164 -1.04 7.58 1.58
C SER A 164 -2.01 6.83 2.49
N THR A 165 -1.82 6.89 3.81
CA THR A 165 -2.71 6.21 4.78
C THR A 165 -4.14 6.73 4.70
N ARG A 166 -4.33 8.05 4.59
CA ARG A 166 -5.66 8.64 4.43
C ARG A 166 -6.29 8.30 3.08
N ALA A 167 -5.50 8.24 2.01
CA ALA A 167 -5.97 7.76 0.71
C ALA A 167 -6.46 6.30 0.81
N PHE A 168 -5.71 5.43 1.50
CA PHE A 168 -6.08 4.03 1.69
C PHE A 168 -7.41 3.89 2.44
N VAL A 169 -7.58 4.59 3.56
CA VAL A 169 -8.85 4.62 4.31
C VAL A 169 -9.99 5.13 3.42
N SER A 170 -9.78 6.22 2.68
CA SER A 170 -10.81 6.77 1.79
C SER A 170 -11.19 5.82 0.65
N ILE A 171 -10.25 5.05 0.10
CA ILE A 171 -10.55 4.01 -0.90
C ILE A 171 -11.34 2.87 -0.25
N ILE A 172 -10.96 2.41 0.94
CA ILE A 172 -11.69 1.37 1.69
C ILE A 172 -13.15 1.81 1.92
N ASP A 173 -13.36 3.05 2.37
CA ASP A 173 -14.70 3.58 2.63
C ASP A 173 -15.54 3.73 1.36
N GLN A 174 -14.95 4.11 0.23
CA GLN A 174 -15.64 4.15 -1.05
C GLN A 174 -16.00 2.74 -1.56
N VAL A 175 -15.10 1.78 -1.40
CA VAL A 175 -15.32 0.36 -1.74
C VAL A 175 -16.42 -0.27 -0.88
N ASN A 176 -16.57 0.17 0.37
CA ASN A 176 -17.67 -0.25 1.23
C ASN A 176 -19.05 0.12 0.66
N GLY A 177 -19.14 1.12 -0.21
CA GLY A 177 -20.35 1.50 -0.95
C GLY A 177 -20.58 0.75 -2.26
N MET A 178 -19.73 -0.23 -2.62
CA MET A 178 -19.83 -1.01 -3.86
C MET A 178 -20.16 -2.47 -3.56
N SER A 179 -20.93 -3.14 -4.41
CA SER A 179 -21.13 -4.59 -4.37
C SER A 179 -19.89 -5.36 -4.85
N LEU A 180 -19.80 -6.67 -4.60
CA LEU A 180 -18.70 -7.50 -5.12
C LEU A 180 -18.66 -7.49 -6.66
N ASP A 181 -19.82 -7.47 -7.31
CA ASP A 181 -19.92 -7.42 -8.77
C ASP A 181 -19.49 -6.07 -9.34
N GLU A 182 -19.70 -4.97 -8.60
CA GLU A 182 -19.21 -3.65 -9.02
C GLU A 182 -17.69 -3.51 -8.88
N LEU A 183 -17.04 -4.35 -8.07
CA LEU A 183 -15.59 -4.33 -7.82
C LEU A 183 -14.80 -5.20 -8.81
N ARG A 184 -15.41 -6.25 -9.37
CA ARG A 184 -14.79 -7.22 -10.28
C ARG A 184 -14.84 -6.76 -11.73
#